data_AF-A0A535TS97-F1
#
_entry.id   AF-A0A535TS97-F1
#
_cell.length_a   1.000
_cell.length_b   1.000
_cell.length_c   1.000
_cell.angle_alpha   90.00
_cell.angle_beta   90.00
_cell.angle_gamma   90.00
#
_symmetry.space_group_name_H-M   'P 1'
#
loop_
_entity.id
_entity.type
_entity.pdbx_description
1 polymer ?
#
loop_
_entity_poly.entity_id
_entity_poly.type
_entity_poly.pdbx_seq_one_letter_code
_entity_poly.pdbx_strand_id
1 'polypeptide(L)'
;MISIDFRDARIDGRRPTERHEVLLRIVARLVVTDDGTELFAESEFPIVELAQHLWRWLRVGAVNNSGFTYKSMESEQEDLLWFARESDGWSIGSADRKIAAGVRLEEIRTASERFVDRVSVEIPGSLGVPVRDVIVGS
;
A
#
# COMPACT_ATOMS: atom_id res chain seq x y z
N MET A 1 -3.93 2.31 -17.19
CA MET A 1 -2.92 1.55 -16.43
C MET A 1 -2.97 1.99 -14.99
N ILE A 2 -3.28 1.03 -14.11
CA ILE A 2 -3.36 1.26 -12.67
C ILE A 2 -1.99 1.52 -12.05
N SER A 3 -1.94 2.44 -11.10
CA SER A 3 -0.80 2.68 -10.22
C SER A 3 -1.28 2.95 -8.79
N ILE A 4 -0.54 2.42 -7.81
CA ILE A 4 -0.65 2.71 -6.38
C ILE A 4 0.62 3.46 -6.02
N ASP A 5 0.48 4.65 -5.45
CA ASP A 5 1.62 5.53 -5.22
C ASP A 5 1.46 6.40 -3.99
N PHE A 6 2.51 7.13 -3.60
CA PHE A 6 2.45 8.07 -2.48
C PHE A 6 3.13 9.41 -2.76
N ARG A 7 2.71 10.44 -2.03
CA ARG A 7 3.26 11.81 -2.07
C ARG A 7 3.43 12.36 -0.66
N ASP A 8 4.36 13.29 -0.49
CA ASP A 8 4.55 14.05 0.74
C ASP A 8 4.80 13.17 1.99
N ALA A 9 5.66 12.15 1.84
CA ALA A 9 6.01 11.26 2.92
C ALA A 9 6.69 12.01 4.07
N ARG A 10 6.26 11.73 5.30
CA ARG A 10 6.78 12.35 6.51
C ARG A 10 6.75 11.39 7.69
N ILE A 11 7.48 11.77 8.74
CA ILE A 11 7.36 11.14 10.05
C ILE A 11 6.20 11.82 10.78
N ASP A 12 5.26 11.04 11.29
CA ASP A 12 4.24 11.50 12.21
C ASP A 12 4.76 11.45 13.66
N GLY A 13 4.94 12.60 14.27
CA GLY A 13 5.51 12.72 15.61
C GLY A 13 7.03 12.51 15.67
N ARG A 14 7.49 11.69 16.63
CA ARG A 14 8.92 11.49 16.89
C ARG A 14 9.50 10.44 15.93
N ARG A 15 10.78 10.62 15.60
CA ARG A 15 11.53 9.65 14.79
C ARG A 15 11.38 8.24 15.36
N PRO A 16 10.90 7.27 14.58
CA PRO A 16 10.66 5.93 15.06
C PRO A 16 11.99 5.24 15.39
N THR A 17 12.01 4.51 16.49
CA THR A 17 13.15 3.73 16.98
C THR A 17 12.85 2.25 17.04
N GLU A 18 11.57 1.89 17.12
CA GLU A 18 11.11 0.51 17.14
C GLU A 18 10.37 0.11 15.85
N ARG A 19 10.35 -1.19 15.56
CA ARG A 19 9.75 -1.74 14.36
C ARG A 19 8.27 -1.34 14.18
N HIS A 20 7.49 -1.39 15.26
CA HIS A 20 6.07 -1.04 15.20
C HIS A 20 5.88 0.46 14.93
N GLU A 21 6.75 1.31 15.47
CA GLU A 21 6.72 2.75 15.18
C GLU A 21 7.09 3.03 13.72
N VAL A 22 8.03 2.29 13.13
CA VAL A 22 8.39 2.44 11.70
C VAL A 22 7.22 2.08 10.79
N LEU A 23 6.42 1.08 11.15
CA LEU A 23 5.23 0.70 10.38
C LEU A 23 4.19 1.83 10.36
N LEU A 24 3.94 2.45 11.51
CA LEU A 24 2.79 3.32 11.72
C LEU A 24 3.11 4.82 11.50
N ARG A 25 4.30 5.28 11.93
CA ARG A 25 4.65 6.71 11.93
C ARG A 25 5.22 7.23 10.61
N ILE A 26 5.38 6.38 9.59
CA ILE A 26 5.77 6.85 8.26
C ILE A 26 4.51 6.97 7.42
N VAL A 27 3.99 8.19 7.37
CA VAL A 27 2.71 8.50 6.73
C VAL A 27 2.91 9.34 5.48
N ALA A 28 2.01 9.19 4.51
CA ALA A 28 2.01 9.94 3.28
C ALA A 28 0.59 10.09 2.72
N ARG A 29 0.43 10.90 1.67
CA ARG A 29 -0.78 10.86 0.86
C ARG A 29 -0.71 9.65 -0.07
N LEU A 30 -1.50 8.61 0.19
CA LEU A 30 -1.68 7.47 -0.72
C LEU A 30 -2.54 7.91 -1.91
N VAL A 31 -2.20 7.46 -3.11
CA VAL A 31 -2.92 7.79 -4.35
C VAL A 31 -3.07 6.53 -5.19
N VAL A 32 -4.28 6.29 -5.71
CA VAL A 32 -4.53 5.29 -6.77
C VAL A 32 -4.93 6.04 -8.03
N THR A 33 -4.24 5.73 -9.13
CA THR A 33 -4.49 6.34 -10.44
C THR A 33 -4.78 5.29 -11.51
N ASP A 34 -5.54 5.67 -12.54
CA ASP A 34 -5.67 4.92 -13.78
C ASP A 34 -5.34 5.82 -14.97
N ASP A 35 -4.32 5.44 -15.74
CA ASP A 35 -3.77 6.25 -16.85
C ASP A 35 -3.48 7.70 -16.44
N GLY A 36 -2.94 7.86 -15.23
CA GLY A 36 -2.59 9.15 -14.63
C GLY A 36 -3.76 9.92 -14.03
N THR A 37 -4.99 9.45 -14.16
CA THR A 37 -6.17 10.06 -13.52
C THR A 37 -6.28 9.58 -12.08
N GLU A 38 -6.30 10.51 -11.11
CA GLU A 38 -6.50 10.21 -9.69
C GLU A 38 -7.92 9.69 -9.44
N LEU A 39 -8.04 8.41 -9.05
CA LEU A 39 -9.31 7.77 -8.73
C LEU A 39 -9.60 7.80 -7.23
N PHE A 40 -8.53 7.78 -6.43
CA PHE A 40 -8.58 7.77 -4.97
C PHE A 40 -7.32 8.43 -4.42
N ALA A 41 -7.49 9.13 -3.31
CA ALA A 41 -6.38 9.55 -2.50
C ALA A 41 -6.79 9.66 -1.03
N GLU A 42 -5.89 9.28 -0.15
CA GLU A 42 -6.09 9.31 1.30
C GLU A 42 -4.87 9.92 1.97
N SER A 43 -5.10 10.77 2.97
CA SER A 43 -4.01 11.47 3.66
C SER A 43 -3.59 10.70 4.91
N GLU A 44 -2.39 10.96 5.41
CA GLU A 44 -1.88 10.34 6.64
C GLU A 44 -1.86 8.80 6.60
N PHE A 45 -1.72 8.21 5.41
CA PHE A 45 -1.74 6.77 5.22
C PHE A 45 -0.39 6.15 5.63
N PRO A 46 -0.36 5.11 6.48
CA PRO A 46 0.90 4.47 6.93
C PRO A 46 1.49 3.59 5.80
N ILE A 47 2.31 4.22 4.96
CA ILE A 47 2.80 3.62 3.71
C ILE A 47 3.77 2.46 3.93
N VAL A 48 4.48 2.43 5.05
CA VAL A 48 5.40 1.32 5.38
C VAL A 48 4.62 0.08 5.84
N GLU A 49 3.56 0.26 6.62
CA GLU A 49 2.63 -0.82 6.97
C GLU A 49 1.95 -1.39 5.73
N LEU A 50 1.44 -0.52 4.85
CA LEU A 50 0.87 -0.95 3.57
C LEU A 50 1.88 -1.73 2.72
N ALA A 51 3.12 -1.24 2.61
CA ALA A 51 4.17 -1.92 1.85
C ALA A 51 4.47 -3.32 2.41
N GLN A 52 4.50 -3.49 3.74
CA GLN A 52 4.65 -4.82 4.36
C GLN A 52 3.49 -5.75 3.97
N HIS A 53 2.25 -5.27 4.04
CA HIS A 53 1.06 -6.06 3.70
C HIS A 53 1.05 -6.45 2.22
N LEU A 54 1.35 -5.52 1.32
CA LEU A 54 1.46 -5.78 -0.11
C LEU A 54 2.58 -6.76 -0.43
N TRP A 55 3.75 -6.61 0.21
CA TRP A 55 4.86 -7.54 0.03
C TRP A 55 4.48 -8.98 0.44
N ARG A 56 3.76 -9.15 1.56
CA ARG A 56 3.26 -10.46 1.98
C ARG A 56 2.25 -11.03 0.97
N TRP A 57 1.31 -10.20 0.52
CA TRP A 57 0.31 -10.60 -0.47
C TRP A 57 0.95 -11.01 -1.80
N LEU A 58 1.95 -10.27 -2.30
CA LEU A 58 2.65 -10.60 -3.54
C LEU A 58 3.30 -11.99 -3.52
N ARG A 59 3.80 -12.44 -2.36
CA ARG A 59 4.49 -13.73 -2.23
C ARG A 59 3.56 -14.94 -2.12
N VAL A 60 2.39 -14.75 -1.51
CA VAL A 60 1.48 -15.88 -1.19
C VAL A 60 0.12 -15.67 -1.85
N GLY A 61 -0.49 -14.51 -1.62
CA GLY A 61 -1.85 -14.25 -2.06
C GLY A 61 -1.99 -14.09 -3.57
N ALA A 62 -1.16 -13.24 -4.18
CA ALA A 62 -1.17 -13.00 -5.61
C ALA A 62 -0.88 -14.28 -6.42
N VAL A 63 0.04 -15.13 -5.93
CA VAL A 63 0.36 -16.44 -6.52
C VAL A 63 -0.85 -17.37 -6.49
N ASN A 64 -1.63 -17.32 -5.41
CA ASN A 64 -2.82 -18.14 -5.24
C ASN A 64 -4.10 -17.49 -5.80
N ASN A 65 -3.99 -16.36 -6.52
CA ASN A 65 -5.13 -15.55 -6.97
C ASN A 65 -6.11 -15.19 -5.83
N SER A 66 -5.61 -15.00 -4.61
CA SER A 66 -6.42 -14.60 -3.46
C SER A 66 -6.57 -13.08 -3.39
N GLY A 67 -7.69 -12.64 -2.82
CA GLY A 67 -7.92 -11.24 -2.47
C GLY A 67 -6.82 -10.66 -1.58
N PHE A 68 -6.83 -9.34 -1.49
CA PHE A 68 -6.03 -8.54 -0.57
C PHE A 68 -6.97 -7.66 0.24
N THR A 69 -6.67 -7.52 1.52
CA THR A 69 -7.36 -6.56 2.38
C THR A 69 -6.33 -5.98 3.34
N TYR A 70 -6.28 -4.66 3.38
CA TYR A 70 -5.45 -3.90 4.29
C TYR A 70 -6.31 -3.21 5.35
N LYS A 71 -6.00 -3.51 6.60
CA LYS A 71 -6.51 -2.85 7.80
C LYS A 71 -5.29 -2.37 8.58
N SER A 72 -5.25 -1.07 8.89
CA SER A 72 -4.20 -0.52 9.74
C SER A 72 -4.39 -0.95 11.20
N MET A 73 -3.30 -1.11 11.94
CA MET A 73 -3.38 -1.32 13.39
C MET A 73 -4.00 -0.13 14.14
N GLU A 74 -3.94 1.09 13.59
CA GLU A 74 -4.40 2.31 14.27
C GLU A 74 -5.78 2.78 13.82
N SER A 75 -6.32 2.23 12.73
CA SER A 75 -7.60 2.68 12.17
C SER A 75 -8.77 1.83 12.65
N GLU A 76 -9.84 2.51 13.10
CA GLU A 76 -11.14 1.86 13.33
C GLU A 76 -11.85 1.50 12.02
N GLN A 77 -11.45 2.11 10.91
CA GLN A 77 -11.99 1.82 9.59
C GLN A 77 -11.41 0.51 9.06
N GLU A 78 -12.30 -0.42 8.74
CA GLU A 78 -11.93 -1.67 8.09
C GLU A 78 -11.67 -1.45 6.59
N ASP A 79 -10.81 -2.29 6.02
CA ASP A 79 -10.58 -2.40 4.58
C ASP A 79 -10.16 -1.09 3.90
N LEU A 80 -9.17 -0.41 4.47
CA LEU A 80 -8.60 0.85 3.96
C LEU A 80 -8.10 0.75 2.51
N LEU A 81 -7.65 -0.43 2.09
CA LEU A 81 -7.41 -0.78 0.69
C LEU A 81 -7.66 -2.27 0.49
N TRP A 82 -8.39 -2.64 -0.55
CA TRP A 82 -8.66 -4.04 -0.86
C TRP A 82 -8.58 -4.34 -2.35
N PHE A 83 -8.22 -5.58 -2.69
CA PHE A 83 -8.29 -6.15 -4.04
C PHE A 83 -9.20 -7.38 -4.00
N ALA A 84 -10.23 -7.39 -4.83
CA ALA A 84 -11.19 -8.50 -4.90
C ALA A 84 -11.33 -8.99 -6.34
N ARG A 85 -11.44 -10.32 -6.49
CA ARG A 85 -11.74 -10.93 -7.78
C ARG A 85 -13.23 -10.83 -8.06
N GLU A 86 -13.57 -10.46 -9.29
CA GLU A 86 -14.92 -10.31 -9.80
C GLU A 86 -15.10 -11.16 -11.08
N SER A 87 -16.31 -11.16 -11.66
CA SER A 87 -16.60 -11.84 -12.93
C SER A 87 -15.68 -11.41 -14.08
N ASP A 88 -15.39 -10.11 -14.16
CA ASP A 88 -14.73 -9.48 -15.30
C ASP A 88 -13.32 -8.97 -14.99
N GLY A 89 -12.66 -9.56 -13.99
CA GLY A 89 -11.30 -9.21 -13.60
C GLY A 89 -11.18 -8.95 -12.10
N TRP A 90 -10.43 -7.92 -11.73
CA TRP A 90 -10.23 -7.52 -10.34
C TRP A 90 -10.77 -6.12 -10.10
N SER A 91 -11.26 -5.90 -8.89
CA SER A 91 -11.61 -4.58 -8.38
C SER A 91 -10.61 -4.15 -7.31
N ILE A 92 -10.39 -2.85 -7.26
CA ILE A 92 -9.65 -2.17 -6.19
C ILE A 92 -10.66 -1.30 -5.46
N GLY A 93 -10.60 -1.25 -4.13
CA GLY A 93 -11.47 -0.36 -3.37
C GLY A 93 -10.94 -0.02 -1.99
N SER A 94 -11.72 0.79 -1.29
CA SER A 94 -11.47 1.25 0.08
C SER A 94 -12.81 1.38 0.78
N ALA A 95 -12.95 0.78 1.98
CA ALA A 95 -14.22 0.58 2.66
C ALA A 95 -15.30 0.04 1.68
N ASP A 96 -16.48 0.67 1.64
CA ASP A 96 -17.59 0.31 0.77
C ASP A 96 -17.45 0.84 -0.67
N ARG A 97 -16.42 1.65 -0.95
CA ARG A 97 -16.22 2.30 -2.24
C ARG A 97 -15.33 1.47 -3.15
N LYS A 98 -15.87 1.12 -4.33
CA LYS A 98 -15.09 0.63 -5.47
C LYS A 98 -14.34 1.79 -6.12
N ILE A 99 -13.01 1.67 -6.23
CA ILE A 99 -12.10 2.66 -6.83
C ILE A 99 -11.90 2.34 -8.32
N ALA A 100 -11.63 1.08 -8.65
CA ALA A 100 -11.42 0.62 -10.03
C ALA A 100 -12.02 -0.79 -10.21
N ALA A 101 -12.37 -1.14 -11.44
CA ALA A 101 -12.96 -2.44 -11.81
C ALA A 101 -12.40 -2.93 -13.15
N GLY A 102 -12.48 -4.23 -13.41
CA GLY A 102 -11.98 -4.82 -14.66
C GLY A 102 -10.45 -4.80 -14.78
N VAL A 103 -9.74 -4.60 -13.67
CA VAL A 103 -8.28 -4.52 -13.64
C VAL A 103 -7.68 -5.92 -13.80
N ARG A 104 -6.59 -6.05 -14.54
CA ARG A 104 -5.88 -7.34 -14.62
C ARG A 104 -5.07 -7.55 -13.35
N LEU A 105 -5.05 -8.77 -12.82
CA LEU A 105 -4.24 -9.10 -11.62
C LEU A 105 -2.77 -8.66 -11.80
N GLU A 106 -2.22 -8.85 -12.99
CA GLU A 106 -0.84 -8.48 -13.30
C GLU A 106 -0.57 -6.97 -13.19
N GLU A 107 -1.57 -6.14 -13.49
CA GLU A 107 -1.46 -4.69 -13.29
C GLU A 107 -1.44 -4.34 -11.80
N ILE A 108 -2.28 -5.01 -10.99
CA ILE A 108 -2.28 -4.84 -9.53
C ILE A 108 -0.96 -5.30 -8.92
N ARG A 109 -0.41 -6.43 -9.39
CA ARG A 109 0.89 -6.95 -8.97
C ARG A 109 2.00 -5.97 -9.30
N THR A 110 2.07 -5.52 -10.55
CA THR A 110 3.07 -4.53 -10.99
C THR A 110 2.97 -3.24 -10.19
N ALA A 111 1.77 -2.72 -9.95
CA ALA A 111 1.55 -1.52 -9.14
C ALA A 111 2.00 -1.72 -7.68
N SER A 112 1.69 -2.88 -7.09
CA SER A 112 2.07 -3.23 -5.72
C SER A 112 3.58 -3.40 -5.56
N GLU A 113 4.24 -4.08 -6.51
CA GLU A 113 5.70 -4.25 -6.54
C GLU A 113 6.41 -2.90 -6.62
N ARG A 114 5.98 -2.04 -7.55
CA ARG A 114 6.51 -0.68 -7.67
C ARG A 114 6.32 0.14 -6.41
N PHE A 115 5.15 0.05 -5.76
CA PHE A 115 4.90 0.73 -4.50
C PHE A 115 5.86 0.26 -3.40
N VAL A 116 6.00 -1.05 -3.22
CA VAL A 116 6.91 -1.65 -2.23
C VAL A 116 8.36 -1.25 -2.47
N ASP A 117 8.81 -1.30 -3.72
CA ASP A 117 10.17 -0.89 -4.10
C ASP A 117 10.39 0.59 -3.85
N ARG A 118 9.42 1.45 -4.22
CA ARG A 118 9.51 2.90 -4.01
C ARG A 118 9.60 3.24 -2.52
N VAL A 119 8.76 2.65 -1.67
CA VAL A 119 8.84 2.84 -0.21
C VAL A 119 10.22 2.39 0.32
N SER A 120 10.73 1.25 -0.16
CA SER A 120 12.02 0.69 0.28
C SER A 120 13.23 1.54 -0.09
N VAL A 121 13.13 2.36 -1.15
CA VAL A 121 14.22 3.22 -1.64
C VAL A 121 14.06 4.65 -1.14
N GLU A 122 12.87 5.23 -1.27
CA GLU A 122 12.64 6.66 -1.04
C GLU A 122 12.64 7.01 0.45
N ILE A 123 12.06 6.17 1.32
CA ILE A 123 11.95 6.48 2.75
C ILE A 123 13.32 6.53 3.44
N PRO A 124 14.25 5.58 3.22
CA PRO A 124 15.61 5.71 3.74
C PRO A 124 16.33 6.95 3.20
N GLY A 125 16.15 7.26 1.90
CA GLY A 125 16.83 8.40 1.26
C GLY A 125 16.31 9.76 1.71
N SER A 126 15.01 9.91 1.93
CA SER A 126 14.35 11.18 2.27
C SER A 126 14.22 11.42 3.77
N LEU A 127 13.91 10.39 4.55
CA LEU A 127 13.62 10.49 5.99
C LEU A 127 14.74 9.88 6.86
N GLY A 128 15.71 9.19 6.27
CA GLY A 128 16.80 8.54 7.01
C GLY A 128 16.32 7.38 7.90
N VAL A 129 15.15 6.80 7.62
CA VAL A 129 14.58 5.69 8.38
C VAL A 129 14.74 4.39 7.57
N PRO A 130 15.49 3.39 8.06
CA PRO A 130 15.58 2.10 7.38
C PRO A 130 14.25 1.34 7.50
N VAL A 131 13.69 0.91 6.36
CA VAL A 131 12.37 0.25 6.31
C VAL A 131 12.40 -1.17 5.74
N ARG A 132 13.48 -1.58 5.07
CA ARG A 132 13.53 -2.85 4.32
C ARG A 132 13.26 -4.08 5.21
N ASP A 133 13.94 -4.16 6.35
CA ASP A 133 13.79 -5.28 7.29
C ASP A 133 12.40 -5.31 7.94
N VAL A 134 11.77 -4.13 8.03
CA VAL A 134 10.41 -3.96 8.53
C VAL A 134 9.40 -4.48 7.50
N ILE A 135 9.59 -4.18 6.21
CA ILE A 135 8.70 -4.59 5.11
C ILE A 135 8.79 -6.09 4.84
N VAL A 136 10.01 -6.63 4.70
CA VAL A 136 10.24 -8.05 4.39
C VAL A 136 9.91 -8.95 5.58
N GLY A 137 10.10 -8.43 6.79
CA GLY A 137 10.08 -9.23 7.99
C GLY A 137 11.27 -10.18 8.06
N SER A 138 12.11 -9.95 9.05
CA SER A 138 13.07 -10.92 9.59
C SER A 138 12.37 -12.20 10.02
#